data_AF-A0AAU9VCR3-F1
#
_entry.id   AF-A0AAU9VCR3-F1
#
_cell.length_a   1.000
_cell.length_b   1.000
_cell.length_c   1.000
_cell.angle_alpha   90.00
_cell.angle_beta   90.00
_cell.angle_gamma   90.00
#
_symmetry.space_group_name_H-M   'P 1'
#
loop_
_entity.id
_entity.type
_entity.pdbx_description
1 polymer ?
#
loop_
_entity_poly.entity_id
_entity_poly.type
_entity_poly.pdbx_seq_one_letter_code
_entity_poly.pdbx_strand_id
1 'polypeptide(L)'
;MAEQTEQRICIKVIKTLLKRRKRPQLWETGDWLLHHDNAPAHASNIVQQYLLKHSVAQLRQPPYSSDIALCDFWLFPRLKMPLKGHQFDNK
;
A
#
# COMPACT_ATOMS: atom_id res chain seq x y z
N MET A 1 -6.03 17.45 -11.31
CA MET A 1 -7.04 17.27 -10.23
C MET A 1 -7.14 15.83 -9.74
N ALA A 2 -7.16 14.83 -10.63
CA ALA A 2 -7.18 13.41 -10.24
C ALA A 2 -5.91 12.97 -9.48
N GLU A 3 -4.73 13.33 -9.98
CA GLU A 3 -3.44 12.96 -9.38
C GLU A 3 -3.28 13.41 -7.92
N GLN A 4 -3.65 14.66 -7.60
CA GLN A 4 -3.62 15.17 -6.23
C GLN A 4 -4.59 14.41 -5.29
N THR A 5 -5.70 13.91 -5.85
CA THR A 5 -6.72 13.18 -5.08
C THR A 5 -6.22 11.77 -4.76
N GLU A 6 -5.59 11.10 -5.72
CA GLU A 6 -4.98 9.78 -5.54
C GLU A 6 -3.84 9.81 -4.52
N GLN A 7 -2.98 10.83 -4.57
CA GLN A 7 -1.93 11.04 -3.56
C GLN A 7 -2.50 11.22 -2.15
N ARG A 8 -3.59 11.99 -2.02
CA ARG A 8 -4.28 12.19 -0.73
C ARG A 8 -4.90 10.89 -0.21
N ILE A 9 -5.47 10.07 -1.10
CA ILE A 9 -5.98 8.74 -0.77
C ILE A 9 -4.84 7.85 -0.26
N CYS A 10 -3.71 7.81 -0.96
CA CYS A 10 -2.54 7.03 -0.56
C CYS A 10 -2.07 7.41 0.86
N ILE A 11 -1.91 8.70 1.15
CA ILE A 11 -1.53 9.18 2.49
C ILE A 11 -2.57 8.77 3.55
N LYS A 12 -3.87 8.82 3.23
CA LYS A 12 -4.94 8.40 4.15
C LYS A 12 -4.86 6.91 4.48
N VAL A 13 -4.55 6.08 3.49
CA VAL A 13 -4.33 4.63 3.67
C VAL A 13 -3.09 4.39 4.54
N ILE A 14 -1.95 5.00 4.18
CA ILE A 14 -0.69 4.90 4.94
C ILE A 14 -0.90 5.32 6.40
N LYS A 15 -1.57 6.45 6.66
CA LYS A 15 -1.95 6.88 8.02
C LYS A 15 -2.71 5.82 8.80
N THR A 16 -3.60 5.10 8.14
CA THR A 16 -4.41 4.06 8.77
C THR A 16 -3.59 2.80 9.06
N LEU A 17 -2.67 2.45 8.16
CA LEU A 17 -1.76 1.31 8.31
C LEU A 17 -0.73 1.54 9.43
N LEU A 18 -0.25 2.78 9.57
CA LEU A 18 0.73 3.18 10.58
C LEU A 18 0.13 3.42 11.97
N LYS A 19 -1.16 3.15 12.18
CA LYS A 19 -1.76 3.25 13.53
C LYS A 19 -1.19 2.15 14.42
N ARG A 20 -0.33 2.53 15.36
CA ARG A 20 0.29 1.65 16.37
C ARG A 20 -0.68 0.67 17.01
N ARG A 21 -1.83 1.17 17.45
CA ARG A 21 -2.89 0.37 18.09
C ARG A 21 -3.41 -0.79 17.24
N LYS A 22 -3.34 -0.71 15.91
CA LYS A 22 -3.83 -1.76 15.02
C LYS A 22 -2.83 -2.92 14.84
N ARG A 23 -1.55 -2.68 15.13
CA ARG A 23 -0.45 -3.62 14.85
C ARG A 23 0.68 -3.51 15.89
N PRO A 24 0.41 -3.61 17.20
CA PRO A 24 1.40 -3.37 18.25
C PRO A 24 2.69 -4.19 18.09
N GLN A 25 2.55 -5.45 17.66
CA GLN A 25 3.67 -6.38 17.48
C GLN A 25 4.73 -5.90 16.46
N LEU A 26 4.31 -5.18 15.41
CA LEU A 26 5.24 -4.62 14.43
C LEU A 26 6.05 -3.45 15.02
N TRP A 27 5.47 -2.73 15.99
CA TRP A 27 6.13 -1.60 16.63
C TRP A 27 7.01 -2.01 17.81
N GLU A 28 6.77 -3.18 18.40
CA GLU A 28 7.62 -3.76 19.45
C GLU A 28 8.97 -4.21 18.90
N THR A 29 8.98 -4.86 17.74
CA THR A 29 10.23 -5.30 17.09
C THR A 29 10.93 -4.17 16.35
N GLY A 30 10.18 -3.26 15.71
CA GLY A 30 10.75 -2.18 14.90
C GLY A 30 11.33 -2.61 13.54
N ASP A 31 11.47 -3.91 13.30
CA ASP A 31 12.04 -4.49 12.09
C ASP A 31 10.99 -4.68 10.98
N TRP A 32 10.35 -3.60 10.55
CA TRP A 32 9.40 -3.64 9.45
C TRP A 32 9.69 -2.58 8.39
N LEU A 33 9.44 -2.98 7.14
CA LEU A 33 9.58 -2.13 5.98
C LEU A 33 8.22 -2.03 5.27
N LEU A 34 7.88 -0.84 4.81
CA LEU A 34 6.71 -0.65 3.96
C LEU A 34 7.05 -1.10 2.53
N HIS A 35 6.31 -2.09 2.03
CA HIS A 35 6.39 -2.52 0.63
C HIS A 35 5.12 -2.12 -0.11
N HIS A 36 5.27 -1.36 -1.20
CA HIS A 36 4.21 -1.00 -2.13
C HIS A 36 4.79 -0.82 -3.54
N ASP A 37 3.93 -0.87 -4.55
CA ASP A 37 4.29 -0.69 -5.94
C ASP A 37 4.73 0.74 -6.26
N ASN A 38 5.37 0.91 -7.43
CA ASN A 38 5.87 2.18 -7.92
C ASN A 38 4.81 2.98 -8.70
N ALA A 39 3.53 2.82 -8.36
CA ALA A 39 2.45 3.59 -8.99
C ALA A 39 2.70 5.10 -8.82
N PRO A 40 2.31 5.96 -9.79
CA PRO A 40 2.62 7.40 -9.75
C PRO A 40 2.18 8.09 -8.44
N ALA A 41 1.02 7.70 -7.89
CA ALA A 41 0.53 8.23 -6.62
C ALA A 41 1.49 7.90 -5.45
N HIS A 42 2.06 6.69 -5.43
CA HIS A 42 2.95 6.19 -4.39
C HIS A 42 4.39 6.73 -4.52
N ALA A 43 4.83 6.93 -5.77
CA ALA A 43 6.14 7.50 -6.11
C ALA A 43 6.18 9.04 -6.02
N SER A 44 5.04 9.69 -5.80
CA SER A 44 4.94 11.15 -5.75
C SER A 44 5.79 11.76 -4.63
N ASN A 45 6.31 12.96 -4.88
CA ASN A 45 7.09 13.70 -3.89
C ASN A 45 6.33 13.94 -2.58
N ILE A 46 5.01 14.16 -2.64
CA ILE A 46 4.20 14.41 -1.44
C ILE A 46 4.14 13.17 -0.55
N VAL A 47 3.96 11.98 -1.14
CA VAL A 47 3.96 10.72 -0.40
C VAL A 47 5.35 10.42 0.15
N GLN A 48 6.40 10.60 -0.65
CA GLN A 48 7.78 10.38 -0.22
C GLN A 48 8.19 11.32 0.94
N GLN A 49 7.85 12.61 0.86
CA GLN A 49 8.06 13.56 1.96
C GLN A 49 7.28 13.15 3.22
N TYR A 50 6.05 12.65 3.06
CA TYR A 50 5.26 12.15 4.18
C TYR A 50 5.95 10.95 4.85
N LEU A 51 6.41 9.96 4.08
CA LEU A 51 7.10 8.79 4.60
C LEU A 51 8.40 9.17 5.34
N LEU A 52 9.20 10.08 4.77
CA LEU A 52 10.42 10.60 5.38
C LEU A 52 10.14 11.32 6.70
N LYS A 53 9.13 12.20 6.73
CA LYS A 53 8.71 12.93 7.95
C LYS A 53 8.31 11.99 9.09
N HIS A 54 7.77 10.83 8.74
CA HIS A 54 7.33 9.82 9.70
C HIS A 54 8.36 8.68 9.90
N SER A 55 9.58 8.81 9.37
CA SER A 55 10.67 7.83 9.48
C SER A 55 10.24 6.41 9.09
N VAL A 56 9.39 6.30 8.07
CA VAL A 56 8.92 5.02 7.57
C VAL A 56 9.92 4.48 6.56
N ALA A 57 10.60 3.41 6.93
CA ALA A 57 11.51 2.73 6.02
C ALA A 57 10.71 1.99 4.93
N GLN A 58 11.16 2.13 3.68
CA GLN A 58 10.47 1.57 2.50
C GLN A 58 11.35 0.52 1.83
N LEU A 59 10.77 -0.62 1.49
CA LEU A 59 11.37 -1.59 0.57
C LEU A 59 11.03 -1.17 -0.86
N ARG A 60 12.04 -0.77 -1.64
CA ARG A 60 11.86 -0.31 -3.02
C ARG A 60 11.53 -1.49 -3.94
N GLN A 61 10.45 -1.36 -4.72
CA GLN A 61 10.09 -2.32 -5.75
C GLN A 61 10.75 -1.93 -7.08
N PRO A 62 11.37 -2.87 -7.82
CA PRO A 62 11.89 -2.60 -9.15
C PRO A 62 10.75 -2.32 -10.16
N PRO A 63 11.02 -1.54 -11.22
CA PRO A 63 10.03 -1.24 -12.25
C PRO A 63 9.49 -2.52 -12.91
N TYR A 64 8.17 -2.57 -13.12
CA TYR A 64 7.47 -3.67 -13.81
C TYR A 64 7.61 -5.05 -13.17
N SER A 65 7.91 -5.13 -11.87
CA SER A 65 8.09 -6.41 -11.16
C SER A 65 6.88 -6.77 -10.30
N SER A 66 5.76 -7.09 -10.95
CA SER A 66 4.55 -7.58 -10.27
C SER A 66 4.72 -8.97 -9.66
N ASP A 67 5.70 -9.74 -10.15
CA ASP A 67 6.11 -11.04 -9.61
C ASP A 67 6.71 -10.95 -8.20
N ILE A 68 7.25 -9.79 -7.83
CA ILE A 68 7.87 -9.54 -6.52
C ILE A 68 6.86 -9.01 -5.50
N ALA A 69 5.77 -8.39 -5.97
CA ALA A 69 4.74 -7.88 -5.09
C ALA A 69 3.86 -9.01 -4.54
N LEU A 70 4.01 -9.29 -3.25
CA LEU A 70 3.23 -10.33 -2.56
C LEU A 70 1.71 -10.16 -2.75
N CYS A 71 1.23 -8.92 -2.86
CA CYS A 71 -0.17 -8.62 -3.12
C CYS A 71 -0.60 -9.07 -4.54
N ASP A 72 0.20 -8.75 -5.56
CA ASP A 72 -0.09 -9.06 -6.96
C ASP A 72 0.07 -10.55 -7.26
N PHE A 73 1.13 -11.16 -6.73
CA PHE A 73 1.44 -12.57 -6.97
C PHE A 73 0.55 -13.53 -6.17
N TRP A 74 0.24 -13.22 -4.90
CA TRP A 74 -0.41 -14.18 -4.00
C TRP A 74 -1.81 -13.76 -3.55
N LEU A 75 -1.98 -12.52 -3.08
CA LEU A 75 -3.24 -12.08 -2.47
C LEU A 75 -4.36 -11.91 -3.51
N PHE A 76 -4.12 -11.17 -4.59
CA PHE A 76 -5.16 -10.85 -5.57
C PHE A 76 -5.65 -12.08 -6.33
N PRO A 77 -4.81 -13.05 -6.75
CA PRO A 77 -5.31 -14.28 -7.37
C PRO A 77 -6.26 -15.06 -6.44
N ARG A 78 -5.90 -15.17 -5.16
CA ARG A 78 -6.74 -15.83 -4.15
C ARG A 78 -8.05 -15.11 -3.89
N LEU A 79 -8.03 -13.78 -3.96
CA LEU A 79 -9.23 -12.97 -3.82
C LEU A 79 -10.11 -13.02 -5.07
N LYS A 80 -9.52 -13.02 -6.27
CA LYS A 80 -10.23 -13.06 -7.55
C LYS A 80 -10.96 -14.38 -7.77
N MET A 81 -10.44 -15.49 -7.25
CA MET A 81 -11.05 -16.83 -7.38
C MET A 81 -12.50 -16.89 -6.89
N PRO A 82 -12.83 -16.55 -5.62
CA PRO A 82 -14.20 -16.53 -5.15
C PRO A 82 -15.04 -15.40 -5.76
N LEU A 83 -14.43 -14.27 -6.15
CA LEU A 83 -15.13 -13.16 -6.78
C LEU A 83 -15.53 -13.44 -8.24
N LYS A 84 -14.93 -14.44 -8.88
CA LYS A 84 -15.23 -14.78 -10.27
C LYS A 84 -16.68 -15.23 -10.40
N GLY A 85 -17.43 -14.55 -11.27
CA GLY A 85 -18.84 -14.84 -11.52
C GLY A 85 -19.81 -14.29 -10.48
N HIS A 86 -19.32 -13.67 -9.40
CA HIS A 86 -20.18 -12.95 -8.46
C HIS A 86 -20.51 -11.57 -9.01
N GLN A 87 -21.81 -11.25 -9.07
CA GLN A 87 -22.30 -9.92 -9.36
C GLN A 87 -22.68 -9.25 -8.05
N PHE A 88 -22.20 -8.02 -7.85
CA PHE A 88 -22.54 -7.21 -6.70
C PHE A 88 -23.58 -6.18 -7.14
N ASP A 89 -24.72 -6.14 -6.45
CA ASP A 89 -25.70 -5.09 -6.67
C ASP A 89 -25.17 -3.77 -6.09
N ASN A 90 -25.25 -2.69 -6.88
CA ASN A 90 -25.05 -1.33 -6.38
C ASN A 90 -26.29 -0.91 -5.59
N LYS A 91 -26.38 -1.29 -4.32
CA LYS A 91 -27.31 -0.67 -3.37
C LYS A 91 -26.57 0.29 -2.45
#